data_AF-A0A6N9AM03-F1
#
_entry.id   AF-A0A6N9AM03-F1
#
_cell.length_a   1.000
_cell.length_b   1.000
_cell.length_c   1.000
_cell.angle_alpha   90.00
_cell.angle_beta   90.00
_cell.angle_gamma   90.00
#
_symmetry.space_group_name_H-M   'P 1'
#
loop_
_entity.id
_entity.type
_entity.pdbx_description
1 polymer ?
#
loop_
_entity_poly.entity_id
_entity_poly.type
_entity_poly.pdbx_seq_one_letter_code
_entity_poly.pdbx_strand_id
1 'polypeptide(L)'
;MKWLDSALKKEKEKYEKCPLKPDLIPSHEVAQAWGYVVAGYFLVESSIKALLYVRGKTVPRKYTLTILLDLLEPEDQEMLRKNYNDYKASIGGRFPYNALEAFLANLDGDSNEREDDFNGSFDWRYFLIEEPLSRNLPLVRVEFLHEIVFGCVRIIVFVHYGRFEPSQYTYSNRLNW
;
A
#
# COMPACT_ATOMS: atom_id res chain seq x y z
N MET A 1 -19.71 -20.83 3.78
CA MET A 1 -19.35 -21.07 2.37
C MET A 1 -20.13 -20.22 1.37
N LYS A 2 -21.44 -19.98 1.52
CA LYS A 2 -22.27 -19.21 0.55
C LYS A 2 -21.73 -17.83 0.09
N TRP A 3 -20.99 -17.12 0.94
CA TRP A 3 -20.42 -15.82 0.57
C TRP A 3 -19.25 -15.94 -0.42
N LEU A 4 -18.44 -16.99 -0.28
CA LEU A 4 -17.34 -17.31 -1.18
C LEU A 4 -17.88 -17.73 -2.54
N ASP A 5 -18.91 -18.59 -2.57
CA ASP A 5 -19.56 -19.02 -3.80
C ASP A 5 -20.20 -17.84 -4.56
N SER A 6 -20.80 -16.89 -3.84
CA SER A 6 -21.35 -15.68 -4.44
C SER A 6 -20.27 -14.72 -4.96
N ALA A 7 -19.13 -14.61 -4.25
CA ALA A 7 -18.00 -13.81 -4.70
C ALA A 7 -17.37 -14.40 -5.97
N LEU A 8 -17.14 -15.72 -5.98
CA LEU A 8 -16.62 -16.45 -7.13
C LEU A 8 -17.56 -16.39 -8.33
N LYS A 9 -18.88 -16.47 -8.12
CA LYS A 9 -19.87 -16.33 -9.18
C LYS A 9 -19.87 -14.92 -9.77
N LYS A 10 -19.82 -13.88 -8.92
CA LYS A 10 -19.72 -12.49 -9.37
C LYS A 10 -18.44 -12.23 -10.17
N GLU A 11 -17.31 -12.79 -9.73
CA GLU A 11 -16.06 -12.66 -10.50
C GLU A 11 -16.10 -13.42 -11.82
N LYS A 12 -16.67 -14.64 -11.82
CA LYS A 12 -16.88 -15.39 -13.06
C LYS A 12 -17.74 -14.61 -14.06
N GLU A 13 -18.86 -14.07 -13.63
CA GLU A 13 -19.74 -13.24 -14.47
C GLU A 13 -19.05 -11.95 -14.95
N LYS A 14 -18.10 -11.41 -14.17
CA LYS A 14 -17.26 -10.27 -14.57
C LYS A 14 -16.29 -10.66 -15.68
N TYR A 15 -15.53 -11.76 -15.51
CA TYR A 15 -14.60 -12.26 -16.51
C TYR A 15 -15.27 -12.68 -17.82
N GLU A 16 -16.48 -13.23 -17.77
CA GLU A 16 -17.25 -13.58 -18.97
C GLU A 16 -17.74 -12.35 -19.75
N LYS A 17 -17.87 -11.19 -19.08
CA LYS A 17 -18.35 -9.92 -19.68
C LYS A 17 -17.24 -8.94 -20.02
N CYS A 18 -16.06 -9.08 -19.43
CA CYS A 18 -14.88 -8.28 -19.77
C CYS A 18 -14.19 -8.88 -21.01
N PRO A 19 -14.04 -8.13 -22.12
CA PRO A 19 -13.28 -8.62 -23.26
C PRO A 19 -11.81 -8.79 -22.86
N LEU A 20 -11.41 -10.02 -22.59
CA LEU A 20 -10.01 -10.39 -22.39
C LEU A 20 -9.25 -10.04 -23.67
N LYS A 21 -8.28 -9.12 -23.60
CA LYS A 21 -7.37 -8.84 -24.72
C LYS A 21 -6.28 -9.91 -24.73
N PRO A 22 -6.26 -10.85 -25.70
CA PRO A 22 -5.32 -11.97 -25.71
C PRO A 22 -3.85 -11.53 -25.78
N ASP A 23 -3.60 -10.36 -26.37
CA ASP A 23 -2.25 -9.80 -26.56
C ASP A 23 -1.67 -9.12 -25.31
N LEU A 24 -2.44 -9.03 -24.22
CA LEU A 24 -2.00 -8.40 -22.96
C LEU A 24 -1.71 -9.42 -21.85
N ILE A 25 -1.59 -10.71 -22.16
CA ILE A 25 -1.17 -11.70 -21.16
C ILE A 25 0.26 -11.33 -20.71
N PRO A 26 0.46 -10.98 -19.43
CA PRO A 26 1.79 -10.66 -18.92
C PRO A 26 2.72 -11.85 -19.08
N SER A 27 4.00 -11.57 -19.32
CA SER A 27 5.02 -12.58 -19.04
C SER A 27 5.00 -12.95 -17.56
N HIS A 28 5.48 -14.15 -17.21
CA HIS A 28 5.45 -14.64 -15.84
C HIS A 28 6.15 -13.70 -14.85
N GLU A 29 7.22 -13.03 -15.29
CA GLU A 29 7.96 -12.06 -14.48
C GLU A 29 7.12 -10.81 -14.18
N VAL A 30 6.37 -10.31 -15.17
CA VAL A 30 5.51 -9.14 -15.01
C VAL A 30 4.34 -9.47 -14.08
N ALA A 31 3.74 -10.66 -14.22
CA ALA A 31 2.68 -11.13 -13.34
C ALA A 31 3.17 -11.29 -11.88
N GLN A 32 4.39 -11.81 -11.70
CA GLN A 32 4.99 -11.98 -10.39
C GLN A 32 5.33 -10.63 -9.74
N ALA A 33 5.95 -9.71 -10.49
CA ALA A 33 6.24 -8.36 -10.02
C ALA A 33 4.96 -7.63 -9.61
N TRP A 34 3.88 -7.76 -10.40
CA TRP A 34 2.57 -7.24 -10.06
C TRP A 34 2.04 -7.82 -8.75
N GLY A 35 2.12 -9.14 -8.57
CA GLY A 35 1.73 -9.82 -7.33
C GLY A 35 2.44 -9.26 -6.09
N TYR A 36 3.74 -8.94 -6.19
CA TYR A 36 4.49 -8.31 -5.10
C TYR A 36 4.02 -6.89 -4.80
N VAL A 37 3.71 -6.10 -5.82
CA VAL A 37 3.17 -4.74 -5.65
C VAL A 37 1.81 -4.79 -4.96
N VAL A 38 0.95 -5.74 -5.34
CA VAL A 38 -0.36 -6.00 -4.70
C VAL A 38 -0.22 -6.38 -3.25
N ALA A 39 0.60 -7.39 -2.96
CA ALA A 39 0.84 -7.82 -1.60
C ALA A 39 1.44 -6.69 -0.75
N GLY A 40 2.40 -5.93 -1.29
CA GLY A 40 3.04 -4.83 -0.61
C GLY A 40 2.07 -3.72 -0.21
N TYR A 41 1.16 -3.33 -1.11
CA TYR A 41 0.14 -2.32 -0.79
C TYR A 41 -0.80 -2.78 0.31
N PHE A 42 -1.38 -3.98 0.21
CA PHE A 42 -2.29 -4.49 1.23
C PHE A 42 -1.59 -4.66 2.58
N LEU A 43 -0.29 -4.95 2.59
CA LEU A 43 0.50 -4.97 3.82
C LEU A 43 0.67 -3.56 4.40
N VAL A 44 1.00 -2.54 3.60
CA VAL A 44 1.06 -1.15 4.06
C VAL A 44 -0.29 -0.74 4.66
N GLU A 45 -1.36 -0.97 3.92
CA GLU A 45 -2.73 -0.68 4.32
C GLU A 45 -3.09 -1.34 5.65
N SER A 46 -2.89 -2.66 5.75
CA SER A 46 -3.19 -3.44 6.95
C SER A 46 -2.34 -3.00 8.15
N SER A 47 -1.08 -2.62 7.91
CA SER A 47 -0.18 -2.16 8.97
C SER A 47 -0.58 -0.81 9.53
N ILE A 48 -0.98 0.15 8.69
CA ILE A 48 -1.48 1.44 9.16
C ILE A 48 -2.81 1.25 9.93
N LYS A 49 -3.68 0.38 9.45
CA LYS A 49 -4.96 0.07 10.12
C LYS A 49 -4.75 -0.63 11.45
N ALA A 50 -3.77 -1.54 11.54
CA ALA A 50 -3.37 -2.15 12.80
C ALA A 50 -2.82 -1.09 13.78
N LEU A 51 -2.03 -0.13 13.27
CA LEU A 51 -1.54 0.99 14.08
C LEU A 51 -2.69 1.87 14.62
N LEU A 52 -3.64 2.25 13.77
CA LEU A 52 -4.86 2.95 14.20
C LEU A 52 -5.61 2.17 15.28
N TYR A 53 -5.77 0.86 15.10
CA TYR A 53 -6.45 0.00 16.05
C TYR A 53 -5.76 -0.04 17.42
N VAL A 54 -4.43 -0.23 17.47
CA VAL A 54 -3.70 -0.26 18.75
C VAL A 54 -3.66 1.10 19.45
N ARG A 55 -3.81 2.19 18.68
CA ARG A 55 -4.01 3.56 19.21
C ARG A 55 -5.46 3.84 19.66
N GLY A 56 -6.36 2.86 19.57
CA GLY A 56 -7.77 3.02 19.93
C GLY A 56 -8.57 3.90 18.97
N LYS A 57 -8.05 4.18 17.77
CA LYS A 57 -8.74 4.96 16.74
C LYS A 57 -9.71 4.08 15.95
N THR A 58 -10.82 4.67 15.50
CA THR A 58 -11.78 3.97 14.64
C THR A 58 -11.17 3.78 13.26
N VAL A 59 -11.08 2.53 12.81
CA VAL A 59 -10.57 2.20 11.47
C VAL A 59 -11.67 2.41 10.43
N PRO A 60 -11.49 3.30 9.44
CA PRO A 60 -12.49 3.50 8.39
C PRO A 60 -12.66 2.23 7.55
N ARG A 61 -13.86 2.03 6.98
CA ARG A 61 -14.14 0.89 6.07
C ARG A 61 -13.74 1.17 4.62
N LYS A 62 -13.75 2.44 4.19
CA LYS A 62 -13.33 2.91 2.87
C LYS A 62 -12.32 4.03 3.08
N TYR A 63 -11.18 3.95 2.41
CA TYR A 63 -10.07 4.88 2.58
C TYR A 63 -9.04 4.68 1.46
N THR A 64 -8.16 5.67 1.35
CA THR A 64 -6.90 5.64 0.61
C THR A 64 -5.73 5.53 1.60
N LEU A 65 -4.52 5.18 1.16
CA LEU A 65 -3.34 5.18 2.04
C LEU A 65 -3.03 6.56 2.58
N THR A 66 -3.23 7.61 1.78
CA THR A 66 -3.12 9.02 2.22
C THR A 66 -4.11 9.34 3.35
N ILE A 67 -5.39 8.99 3.20
CA ILE A 67 -6.40 9.19 4.26
C ILE A 67 -6.03 8.40 5.52
N LEU A 68 -5.55 7.16 5.38
CA LEU A 68 -5.12 6.36 6.52
C LEU A 68 -3.93 6.99 7.25
N LEU A 69 -2.96 7.55 6.52
CA LEU A 69 -1.82 8.27 7.09
C LEU A 69 -2.29 9.50 7.87
N ASP A 70 -3.20 10.29 7.31
CA ASP A 70 -3.73 11.51 7.94
C ASP A 70 -4.50 11.22 9.24
N LEU A 71 -5.08 10.02 9.38
CA LEU A 71 -5.76 9.59 10.59
C LEU A 71 -4.81 9.21 11.74
N LEU A 72 -3.53 8.95 11.46
CA LEU A 72 -2.53 8.64 12.49
C LEU A 72 -2.22 9.85 13.38
N GLU A 73 -1.68 9.61 14.56
CA GLU A 73 -1.17 10.70 15.43
C GLU A 73 0.03 11.39 14.75
N PRO A 74 0.24 12.72 14.93
CA PRO A 74 1.35 13.43 14.30
C PRO A 74 2.72 12.78 14.56
N GLU A 75 2.93 12.22 15.75
CA GLU A 75 4.16 11.53 16.14
C GLU A 75 4.37 10.24 15.32
N ASP A 76 3.29 9.49 15.10
CA ASP A 76 3.34 8.26 14.29
C ASP A 76 3.59 8.59 12.82
N GLN A 77 2.94 9.65 12.29
CA GLN A 77 3.20 10.14 10.93
C GLN A 77 4.66 10.55 10.76
N GLU A 78 5.22 11.30 11.71
CA GLU A 78 6.61 11.73 11.67
C GLU A 78 7.59 10.56 11.73
N MET A 79 7.27 9.54 12.53
CA MET A 79 8.05 8.31 12.58
C MET A 79 8.07 7.58 11.23
N LEU A 80 6.92 7.49 10.55
CA LEU A 80 6.84 6.88 9.22
C LEU A 80 7.59 7.72 8.17
N ARG A 81 7.48 9.05 8.22
CA ARG A 81 8.29 9.96 7.38
C ARG A 81 9.78 9.74 7.61
N LYS A 82 10.21 9.60 8.86
CA LYS A 82 11.61 9.32 9.21
C LYS A 82 12.09 8.00 8.59
N ASN A 83 11.31 6.92 8.69
CA ASN A 83 11.67 5.63 8.08
C ASN A 83 11.77 5.73 6.55
N TYR A 84 10.79 6.37 5.90
CA TYR A 84 10.79 6.59 4.45
C TYR A 84 12.00 7.42 3.99
N ASN A 85 12.26 8.54 4.66
CA ASN A 85 13.34 9.47 4.32
C ASN A 85 14.73 8.86 4.56
N ASP A 86 14.90 8.08 5.63
CA ASP A 86 16.15 7.39 5.92
C ASP A 86 16.50 6.38 4.83
N TYR A 87 15.55 5.52 4.44
CA TYR A 87 15.76 4.60 3.33
C TYR A 87 16.03 5.33 2.01
N LYS A 88 15.26 6.38 1.72
CA LYS A 88 15.48 7.20 0.53
C LYS A 88 16.90 7.76 0.47
N ALA A 89 17.40 8.28 1.59
CA ALA A 89 18.76 8.81 1.69
C ALA A 89 19.79 7.69 1.44
N SER A 90 19.58 6.51 2.02
CA SER A 90 20.49 5.36 1.89
C SER A 90 20.66 4.85 0.45
N ILE A 91 19.63 4.98 -0.39
CA ILE A 91 19.69 4.60 -1.82
C ILE A 91 20.10 5.75 -2.75
N GLY A 92 20.55 6.87 -2.18
CA GLY A 92 21.03 8.04 -2.93
C GLY A 92 19.93 8.86 -3.60
N GLY A 93 18.70 8.85 -3.06
CA GLY A 93 17.63 9.77 -3.49
C GLY A 93 17.07 9.54 -4.91
N ARG A 94 17.42 8.43 -5.57
CA ARG A 94 17.08 8.14 -6.98
C ARG A 94 15.60 7.84 -7.25
N PHE A 95 14.74 7.92 -6.24
CA PHE A 95 13.31 7.65 -6.37
C PHE A 95 12.53 8.98 -6.42
N PRO A 96 11.57 9.14 -7.36
CA PRO A 96 11.05 10.46 -7.73
C PRO A 96 10.13 11.10 -6.69
N TYR A 97 9.61 10.33 -5.73
CA TYR A 97 8.75 10.88 -4.68
C TYR A 97 9.58 11.45 -3.53
N ASN A 98 9.45 12.76 -3.30
CA ASN A 98 10.20 13.51 -2.28
C ASN A 98 9.67 13.38 -0.86
N ALA A 99 8.42 12.99 -0.71
CA ALA A 99 7.75 12.82 0.57
C ALA A 99 6.97 11.50 0.59
N LEU A 100 6.74 10.99 1.80
CA LEU A 100 5.92 9.79 2.03
C LEU A 100 4.51 10.00 1.45
N GLU A 101 3.92 11.16 1.68
CA GLU A 101 2.59 11.54 1.19
C GLU A 101 2.50 11.45 -0.32
N ALA A 102 3.50 11.99 -1.03
CA ALA A 102 3.55 11.94 -2.49
C ALA A 102 3.69 10.50 -3.00
N PHE A 103 4.43 9.65 -2.28
CA PHE A 103 4.54 8.24 -2.61
C PHE A 103 3.22 7.50 -2.38
N LEU A 104 2.56 7.71 -1.24
CA LEU A 104 1.26 7.09 -0.94
C LEU A 104 0.17 7.58 -1.90
N ALA A 105 0.14 8.87 -2.24
CA ALA A 105 -0.80 9.42 -3.21
C ALA A 105 -0.62 8.80 -4.60
N ASN A 106 0.63 8.54 -5.01
CA ASN A 106 0.89 7.78 -6.22
C ASN A 106 0.35 6.35 -6.14
N LEU A 107 0.52 5.65 -5.01
CA LEU A 107 -0.02 4.31 -4.81
C LEU A 107 -1.55 4.29 -4.76
N ASP A 108 -2.15 5.39 -4.31
CA ASP A 108 -3.60 5.56 -4.32
C ASP A 108 -4.15 5.66 -5.74
N GLY A 109 -3.37 6.03 -6.75
CA GLY A 109 -3.82 6.10 -8.16
C GLY A 109 -4.78 7.26 -8.47
N ASP A 110 -5.35 7.27 -9.68
CA ASP A 110 -6.28 8.31 -10.14
C ASP A 110 -7.72 8.01 -9.72
N SER A 111 -8.46 8.97 -9.14
CA SER A 111 -9.87 8.78 -8.73
C SER A 111 -10.67 8.01 -9.77
N ASN A 112 -11.14 6.81 -9.42
CA ASN A 112 -11.94 6.00 -10.32
C ASN A 112 -13.22 6.78 -10.69
N GLU A 113 -13.66 6.75 -11.96
CA GLU A 113 -14.88 7.41 -12.46
C GLU A 113 -16.20 6.87 -11.82
N ARG A 114 -16.12 6.07 -10.75
CA ARG A 114 -17.28 5.64 -9.96
C ARG A 114 -17.53 6.67 -8.86
N GLU A 115 -18.44 7.58 -9.16
CA GLU A 115 -18.79 8.80 -8.40
C GLU A 115 -19.09 8.63 -6.90
N ASP A 116 -19.21 7.42 -6.36
CA ASP A 116 -19.67 7.21 -4.97
C ASP A 116 -18.71 6.46 -4.04
N ASP A 117 -17.57 5.93 -4.53
CA ASP A 117 -16.65 5.13 -3.70
C ASP A 117 -15.17 5.48 -3.91
N PHE A 118 -14.64 6.33 -3.03
CA PHE A 118 -13.20 6.44 -2.76
C PHE A 118 -12.70 5.16 -2.08
N ASN A 119 -12.67 4.05 -2.82
CA ASN A 119 -11.62 3.06 -2.61
C ASN A 119 -10.39 3.67 -3.27
N GLY A 120 -9.25 3.77 -2.56
CA GLY A 120 -7.98 4.14 -3.19
C GLY A 120 -7.90 3.50 -4.56
N SER A 121 -7.81 4.36 -5.57
CA SER A 121 -7.93 4.12 -7.01
C SER A 121 -6.92 3.14 -7.62
N PHE A 122 -6.31 2.31 -6.79
CA PHE A 122 -5.63 1.13 -7.25
C PHE A 122 -6.62 -0.02 -7.37
N ASP A 123 -7.19 -0.14 -8.56
CA ASP A 123 -8.01 -1.28 -8.94
C ASP A 123 -7.07 -2.49 -9.20
N TRP A 124 -6.59 -3.10 -8.11
CA TRP A 124 -5.74 -4.30 -8.07
C TRP A 124 -6.26 -5.50 -8.88
N ARG A 125 -7.50 -5.41 -9.37
CA ARG A 125 -8.15 -6.41 -10.21
C ARG A 125 -7.67 -6.38 -11.66
N TYR A 126 -6.93 -5.35 -12.08
CA TYR A 126 -6.23 -5.33 -13.36
C TYR A 126 -5.00 -6.25 -13.30
N PHE A 127 -5.23 -7.56 -13.32
CA PHE A 127 -4.36 -8.39 -14.15
C PHE A 127 -4.46 -7.80 -15.56
N LEU A 128 -3.34 -7.69 -16.27
CA LEU A 128 -3.18 -6.97 -17.56
C LEU A 128 -4.19 -7.32 -18.67
N ILE A 129 -5.12 -8.24 -18.43
CA ILE A 129 -6.20 -8.69 -19.31
C ILE A 129 -7.44 -7.79 -19.34
N GLU A 130 -7.63 -6.88 -18.37
CA GLU A 130 -8.75 -5.93 -18.31
C GLU A 130 -8.30 -4.51 -18.74
N GLU A 131 -9.18 -3.71 -19.36
CA GLU A 131 -8.85 -2.32 -19.73
C GLU A 131 -8.63 -1.46 -18.47
N PRO A 132 -7.48 -0.80 -18.30
CA PRO A 132 -7.19 -0.05 -17.10
C PRO A 132 -8.19 1.11 -16.96
N LEU A 133 -8.89 1.17 -15.81
CA LEU A 133 -9.75 2.31 -15.47
C LEU A 133 -8.95 3.52 -14.95
N SER A 134 -7.70 3.29 -14.52
CA SER A 134 -6.76 4.37 -14.19
C SER A 134 -5.95 4.75 -15.43
N ARG A 135 -5.74 6.06 -15.63
CA ARG A 135 -4.92 6.56 -16.76
C ARG A 135 -3.43 6.38 -16.49
N ASN A 136 -3.03 6.38 -15.22
CA ASN A 136 -1.64 6.20 -14.80
C ASN A 136 -1.45 4.94 -13.95
N LEU A 137 -0.40 4.18 -14.25
CA LEU A 137 0.12 3.14 -13.37
C LEU A 137 1.10 3.78 -12.37
N PRO A 138 1.09 3.33 -11.11
CA PRO A 138 1.86 3.93 -10.04
C PRO A 138 3.29 3.44 -10.19
N LEU A 139 4.22 4.33 -9.94
CA LEU A 139 5.60 3.91 -9.85
C LEU A 139 5.85 3.32 -8.46
N VAL A 140 6.21 2.04 -8.41
CA VAL A 140 6.42 1.32 -7.15
C VAL A 140 7.84 0.81 -7.03
N ARG A 141 8.36 0.87 -5.81
CA ARG A 141 9.54 0.11 -5.37
C ARG A 141 9.18 -0.62 -4.09
N VAL A 142 9.31 -1.94 -4.11
CA VAL A 142 8.84 -2.83 -3.03
C VAL A 142 9.56 -2.53 -1.72
N GLU A 143 10.81 -2.09 -1.79
CA GLU A 143 11.60 -1.73 -0.62
C GLU A 143 11.03 -0.52 0.12
N PHE A 144 10.47 0.46 -0.59
CA PHE A 144 9.78 1.58 0.08
C PHE A 144 8.51 1.12 0.80
N LEU A 145 7.75 0.18 0.21
CA LEU A 145 6.59 -0.42 0.88
C LEU A 145 7.03 -1.19 2.14
N HIS A 146 8.11 -1.96 2.02
CA HIS A 146 8.70 -2.69 3.14
C HIS A 146 9.07 -1.76 4.30
N GLU A 147 9.75 -0.64 4.04
CA GLU A 147 10.17 0.28 5.10
C GLU A 147 8.99 0.96 5.80
N ILE A 148 7.90 1.24 5.09
CA ILE A 148 6.67 1.77 5.69
C ILE A 148 6.02 0.71 6.59
N VAL A 149 5.89 -0.53 6.11
CA VAL A 149 5.36 -1.66 6.90
C VAL A 149 6.22 -1.89 8.14
N PHE A 150 7.54 -1.91 7.98
CA PHE A 150 8.47 -2.09 9.08
C PHE A 150 8.33 -0.97 10.12
N GLY A 151 8.26 0.30 9.67
CA GLY A 151 8.00 1.45 10.53
C GLY A 151 6.72 1.28 11.35
N CYS A 152 5.61 0.92 10.70
CA CYS A 152 4.33 0.65 11.36
C CYS A 152 4.48 -0.44 12.44
N VAL A 153 5.14 -1.56 12.10
CA VAL A 153 5.36 -2.66 13.05
C VAL A 153 6.18 -2.20 14.26
N ARG A 154 7.24 -1.41 14.07
CA ARG A 154 8.05 -0.90 15.18
C ARG A 154 7.25 0.01 16.10
N ILE A 155 6.41 0.87 15.54
CA ILE A 155 5.51 1.73 16.32
C ILE A 155 4.52 0.87 17.09
N ILE A 156 3.87 -0.11 16.45
CA ILE A 156 2.90 -1.02 17.12
C ILE A 156 3.55 -1.74 18.31
N VAL A 157 4.75 -2.28 18.11
CA VAL A 157 5.48 -2.99 19.17
C VAL A 157 5.88 -2.01 20.28
N PHE A 158 6.27 -0.78 19.96
CA PHE A 158 6.51 0.25 20.98
C PHE A 158 5.25 0.62 21.76
N VAL A 159 4.13 0.86 21.09
CA VAL A 159 2.84 1.17 21.75
C VAL A 159 2.42 0.05 22.70
N HIS A 160 2.63 -1.21 22.31
CA HIS A 160 2.21 -2.35 23.14
C HIS A 160 3.18 -2.68 24.28
N TYR A 161 4.49 -2.55 24.06
CA TYR A 161 5.51 -3.05 25.01
C TYR A 161 6.34 -1.95 25.68
N GLY A 162 6.50 -0.77 25.06
CA GLY A 162 7.26 0.37 25.60
C GLY A 162 8.78 0.13 25.75
N ARG A 163 9.35 -0.88 25.10
CA ARG A 163 10.71 -1.38 25.39
C ARG A 163 11.83 -0.74 24.58
N PHE A 164 11.52 -0.02 23.51
CA PHE A 164 12.52 0.58 22.63
C PHE A 164 11.94 1.79 21.89
N GLU A 165 12.81 2.66 21.40
CA GLU A 165 12.41 3.81 20.60
C GLU A 165 12.32 3.41 19.11
N PRO A 166 11.15 3.48 18.43
CA PRO A 166 11.00 3.06 17.03
C PRO A 166 12.00 3.71 16.09
N SER A 167 12.38 4.95 16.36
CA SER A 167 13.31 5.69 15.52
C SER A 167 14.76 5.17 15.55
N GLN A 168 15.08 4.23 16.44
CA GLN A 168 16.37 3.53 16.49
C GLN A 168 16.45 2.37 15.49
N TYR A 169 15.35 2.05 14.79
CA TYR A 169 15.26 0.91 13.87
C TYR A 169 15.00 1.33 12.42
N THR A 170 15.33 2.56 12.04
CA THR A 170 15.31 2.96 10.62
C THR A 170 16.35 2.17 9.82
N TYR A 171 16.20 2.12 8.49
CA TYR A 171 17.07 1.33 7.61
C TYR A 171 18.57 1.49 7.91
N SER A 172 19.07 2.72 7.95
CA SER A 172 20.49 3.02 8.20
C SER A 172 20.95 2.55 9.58
N ASN A 173 20.10 2.67 10.60
CA ASN A 173 20.42 2.21 11.95
C ASN A 173 20.52 0.69 12.02
N ARG A 174 19.66 -0.04 11.29
CA ARG A 174 19.68 -1.50 11.22
C ARG A 174 20.91 -2.06 10.48
N LEU A 175 21.55 -1.27 9.61
CA LEU A 175 22.79 -1.67 8.94
C LEU A 175 24.04 -1.54 9.82
N ASN A 176 23.96 -0.76 10.90
CA ASN A 176 25.07 -0.52 11.82
C ASN A 176 25.07 -1.48 13.02
N TRP A 177 24.23 -2.51 13.01
CA TRP A 177 24.06 -3.49 14.10
C TRP A 177 24.69 -4.84 13.74
#